data_AF-A0A254Q1F7-F1
#
_entry.id   AF-A0A254Q1F7-F1
#
_cell.length_a   1.000
_cell.length_b   1.000
_cell.length_c   1.000
_cell.angle_alpha   90.00
_cell.angle_beta   90.00
_cell.angle_gamma   90.00
#
_symmetry.space_group_name_H-M   'P 1'
#
loop_
_entity.id
_entity.type
_entity.pdbx_description
1 polymer ?
#
loop_
_entity_poly.entity_id
_entity_poly.type
_entity_poly.pdbx_seq_one_letter_code
_entity_poly.pdbx_strand_id
1 'polypeptide(L)'
;MASRQFLKILQSARLGDVCAQQNLALAYLTGAFKTPIQPANALIWLEKSYLSIQNQVVSEFTSGNVEISGLSGSPPEILSILKQISKVPLAGTFNSPAFAFGWDSFWRLAKANIDSSPAAQWQLAELLLDPNNKDLHIELTNWLLKRERNTDFTLLQKTAKEFLVKLANSETPFTNPAKELLIKLQPKDEALSSLWNAWISEKNEAALIQAAELGLTIAKLTLGLRLAQFNENESTGQNVGTPIGKSNASLKKAAYWIELAAKDGDRDAWFALGEIYRRPQFSGYNAAESDRCFDRAADLGHAQAQYRRGANLWRKREKVEEKVRGLQASYWIWQAHQQGVAEAKELLGKILENVSNPKTNDWHDLAIFAEKALNHHAEHQLDEEWILLCHRLVIANQFNLSKAELLLCDVGQLQHEHCVVVDIRHELPKILPRLIQIDTTQQRRSLLAAGKVFAGSESDLEGNLRQRRYRFDRVTEWFKTTFPQDQAVA
;
A
#
# COMPACT_ATOMS: atom_id res chain seq x y z
N MET A 1 47.78 -6.03 -29.23
CA MET A 1 48.41 -6.78 -30.33
C MET A 1 47.84 -8.19 -30.33
N ALA A 2 47.28 -8.63 -31.45
CA ALA A 2 46.74 -10.00 -31.59
C ALA A 2 47.87 -11.03 -31.43
N SER A 3 47.58 -12.16 -30.78
CA SER A 3 48.60 -13.18 -30.55
C SER A 3 49.09 -13.81 -31.86
N ARG A 4 50.34 -14.30 -31.87
CA ARG A 4 50.91 -15.02 -33.03
C ARG A 4 50.10 -16.27 -33.40
N GLN A 5 49.46 -16.90 -32.41
CA GLN A 5 48.55 -18.04 -32.62
C GLN A 5 47.25 -17.60 -33.29
N PHE A 6 46.68 -16.46 -32.88
CA PHE A 6 45.47 -15.92 -33.51
C PHE A 6 45.69 -15.59 -35.00
N LEU A 7 46.84 -15.02 -35.34
CA LEU A 7 47.18 -14.72 -36.74
C LEU A 7 47.31 -15.99 -37.61
N LYS A 8 47.84 -17.08 -37.04
CA LYS A 8 47.88 -18.38 -37.74
C LYS A 8 46.49 -18.93 -37.98
N ILE A 9 45.62 -18.91 -36.96
CA ILE A 9 44.22 -19.36 -37.09
C ILE A 9 43.47 -18.50 -38.12
N LEU A 10 43.67 -17.18 -38.10
CA LEU A 10 43.07 -16.26 -39.07
C LEU A 10 43.52 -16.55 -40.51
N GLN A 11 44.79 -16.87 -40.72
CA GLN A 11 45.31 -17.23 -42.03
C GLN A 11 44.67 -18.54 -42.53
N SER A 12 44.64 -19.58 -41.70
CA SER A 12 43.99 -20.86 -42.06
C SER A 12 42.48 -20.71 -42.30
N ALA A 13 41.80 -19.92 -41.48
CA ALA A 13 40.36 -19.65 -41.64
C ALA A 13 40.05 -18.94 -42.97
N ARG A 14 40.93 -18.02 -43.41
CA ARG A 14 40.82 -17.35 -44.72
C ARG A 14 41.09 -18.28 -45.90
N LEU A 15 41.89 -19.33 -45.70
CA LEU A 15 42.14 -20.37 -46.71
C LEU A 15 41.00 -21.39 -46.82
N GLY A 16 39.96 -21.28 -45.98
CA GLY A 16 38.77 -22.13 -46.04
C GLY A 16 38.76 -23.32 -45.07
N ASP A 17 39.72 -23.40 -44.13
CA ASP A 17 39.72 -24.45 -43.12
C ASP A 17 38.57 -24.27 -42.11
N VAL A 18 37.62 -25.20 -42.14
CA VAL A 18 36.40 -25.24 -41.30
C VAL A 18 36.74 -25.22 -39.81
N CYS A 19 37.72 -26.02 -39.37
CA CYS A 19 38.13 -26.08 -37.97
C CYS A 19 38.75 -24.74 -37.53
N ALA A 20 39.55 -24.12 -38.40
CA ALA A 20 40.10 -22.80 -38.12
C ALA A 20 39.02 -21.72 -38.05
N GLN A 21 37.99 -21.78 -38.91
CA GLN A 21 36.86 -20.84 -38.88
C GLN A 21 36.06 -20.94 -37.57
N GLN A 22 35.78 -22.15 -37.09
CA GLN A 22 35.09 -22.37 -35.81
C GLN A 22 35.92 -21.88 -34.61
N ASN A 23 37.23 -22.20 -34.59
CA ASN A 23 38.13 -21.73 -33.53
C ASN A 23 38.25 -20.21 -33.51
N LEU A 24 38.23 -19.57 -34.68
CA LEU A 24 38.25 -18.12 -34.79
C LEU A 24 36.94 -17.50 -34.26
N ALA A 25 35.79 -18.11 -34.57
CA ALA A 25 34.51 -17.67 -34.02
C ALA A 25 34.48 -17.78 -32.49
N LEU A 26 34.96 -18.90 -31.93
CA LEU A 26 35.08 -19.09 -30.49
C LEU A 26 36.02 -18.05 -29.85
N ALA A 27 37.12 -17.69 -30.51
CA ALA A 27 38.00 -16.63 -30.04
C ALA A 27 37.27 -15.28 -29.95
N TYR A 28 36.47 -14.92 -30.95
CA TYR A 28 35.67 -13.70 -30.95
C TYR A 28 34.52 -13.70 -29.91
N LEU A 29 34.03 -14.86 -29.48
CA LEU A 29 33.01 -14.96 -28.42
C LEU A 29 33.62 -14.88 -27.01
N THR A 30 34.79 -15.48 -26.82
CA THR A 30 35.42 -15.64 -25.50
C THR A 30 36.48 -14.58 -25.19
N GLY A 31 36.93 -13.82 -26.19
CA GLY A 31 38.08 -12.92 -26.08
C GLY A 31 39.43 -13.65 -25.98
N ALA A 32 39.45 -14.95 -26.31
CA ALA A 32 40.68 -15.74 -26.30
C ALA A 32 41.77 -15.09 -27.16
N PHE A 33 43.03 -15.33 -26.81
CA PHE A 33 44.19 -14.76 -27.53
C PHE A 33 44.28 -13.23 -27.52
N LYS A 34 43.70 -12.57 -26.51
CA LYS A 34 43.65 -11.09 -26.37
C LYS A 34 42.89 -10.42 -27.52
N THR A 35 41.85 -11.10 -28.00
CA THR A 35 40.98 -10.57 -29.05
C THR A 35 39.81 -9.82 -28.42
N PRO A 36 39.37 -8.70 -29.01
CA PRO A 36 38.15 -8.04 -28.55
C PRO A 36 36.95 -8.96 -28.79
N ILE A 37 36.03 -9.01 -27.82
CA ILE A 37 34.78 -9.76 -27.95
C ILE A 37 33.94 -9.09 -29.04
N GLN A 38 33.65 -9.83 -30.11
CA GLN A 38 32.98 -9.33 -31.31
C GLN A 38 31.99 -10.38 -31.82
N PRO A 39 30.76 -10.43 -31.26
CA PRO A 39 29.78 -11.47 -31.62
C PRO A 39 29.37 -11.41 -33.09
N ALA A 40 29.30 -10.21 -33.69
CA ALA A 40 29.04 -10.04 -35.12
C ALA A 40 30.08 -10.76 -36.01
N ASN A 41 31.37 -10.66 -35.65
CA ASN A 41 32.44 -11.34 -36.38
C ASN A 41 32.42 -12.85 -36.14
N ALA A 42 32.12 -13.28 -34.91
CA ALA A 42 31.94 -14.70 -34.62
C ALA A 42 30.86 -15.34 -35.52
N LEU A 43 29.71 -14.66 -35.67
CA LEU A 43 28.61 -15.15 -36.50
C LEU A 43 29.00 -15.29 -37.98
N ILE A 44 29.75 -14.33 -38.53
CA ILE A 44 30.25 -14.40 -39.92
C ILE A 44 31.12 -15.63 -40.16
N TRP A 45 32.01 -15.96 -39.21
CA TRP A 45 32.88 -17.12 -39.35
C TRP A 45 32.13 -18.44 -39.14
N LEU A 46 31.12 -18.47 -38.28
CA LEU A 46 30.22 -19.61 -38.14
C LEU A 46 29.36 -19.83 -39.39
N GLU A 47 28.87 -18.78 -40.03
CA GLU A 47 28.14 -18.85 -41.31
C GLU A 47 29.02 -19.45 -42.41
N LYS A 48 30.26 -18.95 -42.55
CA LYS A 48 31.22 -19.50 -43.52
C LYS A 48 31.53 -20.97 -43.27
N SER A 49 31.73 -21.34 -42.01
CA SER A 49 31.96 -22.73 -41.62
C SER A 49 30.74 -23.60 -41.95
N TYR A 50 29.53 -23.11 -41.68
CA TYR A 50 28.29 -23.82 -41.96
C TYR A 50 28.12 -24.06 -43.46
N LEU A 51 28.29 -23.03 -44.29
CA LEU A 51 28.18 -23.13 -45.75
C LEU A 51 29.24 -24.07 -46.34
N SER A 52 30.46 -24.05 -45.81
CA SER A 52 31.52 -24.96 -46.26
C SER A 52 31.17 -26.42 -46.03
N ILE A 53 30.66 -26.75 -44.84
CA ILE A 53 30.21 -28.13 -44.52
C ILE A 53 28.98 -28.50 -45.34
N GLN A 54 28.01 -27.59 -45.47
CA GLN A 54 26.82 -27.84 -46.27
C GLN A 54 27.17 -28.15 -47.73
N ASN A 55 28.12 -27.43 -48.33
CA ASN A 55 28.58 -27.69 -49.69
C ASN A 55 29.33 -29.03 -49.82
N GLN A 56 30.13 -29.42 -48.81
CA GLN A 56 30.79 -30.72 -48.77
C GLN A 56 29.76 -31.86 -48.71
N VAL A 57 28.76 -31.74 -47.84
CA VAL A 57 27.66 -32.69 -47.70
C VAL A 57 26.87 -32.78 -49.01
N VAL A 58 26.47 -31.66 -49.60
CA VAL A 58 25.74 -31.66 -50.89
C VAL A 58 26.55 -32.34 -52.01
N SER A 59 27.88 -32.18 -52.03
CA SER A 59 28.75 -32.87 -53.00
C SER A 59 28.84 -34.38 -52.80
N GLU A 60 28.69 -34.87 -51.56
CA GLU A 60 28.65 -36.30 -51.24
C GLU A 60 27.27 -36.93 -51.57
N PHE A 61 26.18 -36.15 -51.43
CA PHE A 61 24.81 -36.61 -51.69
C PHE A 61 24.37 -36.51 -53.17
N THR A 62 25.12 -35.83 -54.04
CA THR A 62 24.88 -35.90 -55.51
C THR A 62 25.10 -37.28 -56.13
N SER A 63 25.53 -38.28 -55.35
CA SER A 63 25.53 -39.71 -55.73
C SER A 63 24.40 -40.56 -55.12
N GLY A 64 23.45 -39.99 -54.37
CA GLY A 64 22.34 -40.76 -53.80
C GLY A 64 21.18 -39.88 -53.32
N ASN A 65 20.01 -40.03 -53.97
CA ASN A 65 18.76 -39.33 -53.64
C ASN A 65 18.27 -39.66 -52.21
N VAL A 66 18.42 -38.74 -51.26
CA VAL A 66 17.56 -38.63 -50.07
C VAL A 66 17.37 -37.15 -49.73
N GLU A 67 16.12 -36.68 -49.72
CA GLU A 67 15.76 -35.35 -49.21
C GLU A 67 15.85 -35.34 -47.67
N ILE A 68 16.78 -34.56 -47.11
CA ILE A 68 16.93 -34.38 -45.66
C ILE A 68 15.94 -33.29 -45.21
N SER A 69 14.76 -33.70 -44.74
CA SER A 69 13.67 -32.79 -44.32
C SER A 69 13.56 -32.57 -42.80
N GLY A 70 14.63 -32.78 -42.01
CA GLY A 70 14.59 -32.52 -40.57
C GLY A 70 15.98 -32.42 -39.91
N LEU A 71 16.10 -31.55 -38.88
CA LEU A 71 17.34 -31.35 -38.12
C LEU A 71 17.84 -32.64 -37.44
N SER A 72 16.95 -33.58 -37.14
CA SER A 72 17.25 -34.90 -36.56
C SER A 72 18.01 -35.85 -37.48
N GLY A 73 18.09 -35.54 -38.79
CA GLY A 73 18.90 -36.27 -39.78
C GLY A 73 20.16 -35.53 -40.23
N SER A 74 20.52 -34.42 -39.57
CA SER A 74 21.70 -33.62 -39.97
C SER A 74 23.00 -34.29 -39.54
N PRO A 75 24.08 -34.18 -40.33
CA PRO A 75 25.39 -34.71 -39.95
C PRO A 75 25.87 -34.09 -38.62
N PRO A 76 26.62 -34.84 -37.79
CA PRO A 76 27.04 -34.43 -36.45
C PRO A 76 27.87 -33.14 -36.45
N GLU A 77 28.58 -32.88 -37.55
CA GLU A 77 29.37 -31.68 -37.77
C GLU A 77 28.50 -30.41 -37.84
N ILE A 78 27.35 -30.48 -38.50
CA ILE A 78 26.39 -29.36 -38.58
C ILE A 78 25.77 -29.10 -37.19
N LEU A 79 25.45 -30.15 -36.45
CA LEU A 79 24.94 -30.01 -35.07
C LEU A 79 25.98 -29.33 -34.15
N SER A 80 27.27 -29.62 -34.34
CA SER A 80 28.35 -28.99 -33.58
C SER A 80 28.42 -27.47 -33.81
N ILE A 81 28.27 -27.02 -35.06
CA ILE A 81 28.25 -25.60 -35.42
C ILE A 81 27.01 -24.92 -34.85
N LEU A 82 25.84 -25.55 -35.01
CA LEU A 82 24.58 -25.02 -34.47
C LEU A 82 24.64 -24.83 -32.95
N LYS A 83 25.33 -25.72 -32.22
CA LYS A 83 25.59 -25.58 -30.78
C LYS A 83 26.54 -24.42 -30.46
N GLN A 84 27.45 -24.05 -31.35
CA GLN A 84 28.27 -22.84 -31.20
C GLN A 84 27.46 -21.58 -31.52
N ILE A 85 26.61 -21.63 -32.56
CA ILE A 85 25.71 -20.53 -32.94
C ILE A 85 24.76 -20.19 -31.77
N SER A 86 24.20 -21.20 -31.08
CA SER A 86 23.28 -20.96 -29.96
C SER A 86 23.90 -20.20 -28.77
N LYS A 87 25.24 -20.08 -28.72
CA LYS A 87 25.97 -19.31 -27.69
C LYS A 87 26.23 -17.86 -28.08
N VAL A 88 25.96 -17.49 -29.33
CA VAL A 88 26.20 -16.12 -29.83
C VAL A 88 25.11 -15.21 -29.26
N PRO A 89 25.46 -14.06 -28.66
CA PRO A 89 24.47 -13.09 -28.21
C PRO A 89 23.80 -12.45 -29.43
N LEU A 90 22.57 -12.84 -29.74
CA LEU A 90 21.91 -12.51 -31.02
C LEU A 90 21.71 -11.00 -31.17
N ALA A 91 21.35 -10.31 -30.09
CA ALA A 91 21.20 -8.85 -30.07
C ALA A 91 22.48 -8.12 -30.51
N GLY A 92 23.65 -8.62 -30.11
CA GLY A 92 24.96 -8.05 -30.48
C GLY A 92 25.36 -8.31 -31.95
N THR A 93 24.55 -9.04 -32.71
CA THR A 93 24.84 -9.38 -34.11
C THR A 93 23.94 -8.66 -35.12
N PHE A 94 23.00 -7.83 -34.68
CA PHE A 94 22.00 -7.20 -35.56
C PHE A 94 22.60 -6.46 -36.76
N ASN A 95 23.68 -5.71 -36.54
CA ASN A 95 24.38 -4.95 -37.58
C ASN A 95 25.35 -5.80 -38.43
N SER A 96 25.40 -7.12 -38.22
CA SER A 96 26.25 -8.03 -38.99
C SER A 96 25.61 -8.39 -40.33
N PRO A 97 26.39 -8.49 -41.43
CA PRO A 97 25.88 -9.06 -42.67
C PRO A 97 25.36 -10.50 -42.52
N ALA A 98 25.89 -11.24 -41.53
CA ALA A 98 25.48 -12.60 -41.22
C ALA A 98 24.21 -12.69 -40.35
N PHE A 99 23.57 -11.56 -40.01
CA PHE A 99 22.42 -11.55 -39.10
C PHE A 99 21.24 -12.37 -39.62
N ALA A 100 20.96 -12.33 -40.93
CA ALA A 100 19.88 -13.09 -41.54
C ALA A 100 20.05 -14.61 -41.35
N PHE A 101 21.28 -15.10 -41.54
CA PHE A 101 21.64 -16.49 -41.29
C PHE A 101 21.50 -16.86 -39.81
N GLY A 102 21.99 -15.99 -38.90
CA GLY A 102 21.81 -16.15 -37.47
C GLY A 102 20.34 -16.26 -37.08
N TRP A 103 19.53 -15.30 -37.50
CA TRP A 103 18.08 -15.25 -37.26
C TRP A 103 17.39 -16.57 -37.62
N ASP A 104 17.60 -17.06 -38.84
CA ASP A 104 16.97 -18.31 -39.29
C ASP A 104 17.48 -19.51 -38.49
N SER A 105 18.78 -19.54 -38.19
CA SER A 105 19.41 -20.61 -37.41
C SER A 105 18.87 -20.68 -35.99
N PHE A 106 18.69 -19.54 -35.32
CA PHE A 106 18.13 -19.46 -33.98
C PHE A 106 16.67 -19.92 -33.93
N TRP A 107 15.83 -19.51 -34.89
CA TRP A 107 14.44 -19.97 -34.97
C TRP A 107 14.34 -21.46 -35.27
N ARG A 108 15.21 -21.98 -36.15
CA ARG A 108 15.32 -23.41 -36.42
C ARG A 108 15.72 -24.19 -35.16
N LEU A 109 16.74 -23.72 -34.44
CA LEU A 109 17.21 -24.35 -33.20
C LEU A 109 16.18 -24.30 -32.09
N ALA A 110 15.49 -23.18 -31.91
CA ALA A 110 14.48 -23.01 -30.87
C ALA A 110 13.29 -23.96 -31.03
N LYS A 111 12.94 -24.32 -32.28
CA LYS A 111 11.85 -25.24 -32.63
C LYS A 111 12.27 -26.72 -32.64
N ALA A 112 13.56 -27.02 -32.74
CA ALA A 112 14.06 -28.39 -32.94
C ALA A 112 14.04 -29.30 -31.69
N ASN A 113 13.87 -28.72 -30.49
CA ASN A 113 13.84 -29.44 -29.20
C ASN A 113 15.07 -30.34 -28.95
N ILE A 114 16.26 -29.80 -29.23
CA ILE A 114 17.59 -30.41 -29.02
C ILE A 114 18.22 -29.78 -27.75
N ASP A 115 19.29 -30.34 -27.19
CA ASP A 115 20.04 -29.79 -26.05
C ASP A 115 20.44 -28.30 -26.17
N SER A 116 20.63 -27.80 -27.40
CA SER A 116 20.96 -26.40 -27.69
C SER A 116 19.73 -25.49 -27.85
N SER A 117 18.51 -26.05 -27.90
CA SER A 117 17.26 -25.30 -28.03
C SER A 117 17.01 -24.33 -26.87
N PRO A 118 17.27 -24.65 -25.58
CA PRO A 118 17.07 -23.70 -24.49
C PRO A 118 17.90 -22.42 -24.63
N ALA A 119 19.15 -22.55 -25.11
CA ALA A 119 20.02 -21.40 -25.34
C ALA A 119 19.50 -20.53 -26.50
N ALA A 120 19.02 -21.15 -27.59
CA ALA A 120 18.43 -20.42 -28.71
C ALA A 120 17.11 -19.74 -28.33
N GLN A 121 16.26 -20.41 -27.55
CA GLN A 121 15.02 -19.88 -27.00
C GLN A 121 15.28 -18.67 -26.10
N TRP A 122 16.28 -18.74 -25.24
CA TRP A 122 16.69 -17.62 -24.39
C TRP A 122 17.14 -16.42 -25.23
N GLN A 123 18.04 -16.63 -26.20
CA GLN A 123 18.56 -15.56 -27.05
C GLN A 123 17.46 -14.86 -27.87
N LEU A 124 16.46 -15.63 -28.36
CA LEU A 124 15.29 -15.06 -29.02
C LEU A 124 14.38 -14.29 -28.05
N ALA A 125 14.14 -14.81 -26.85
CA ALA A 125 13.32 -14.15 -25.83
C ALA A 125 13.98 -12.84 -25.35
N GLU A 126 15.28 -12.86 -25.10
CA GLU A 126 16.09 -11.69 -24.72
C GLU A 126 16.03 -10.60 -25.80
N LEU A 127 16.23 -10.97 -27.08
CA LEU A 127 16.15 -10.02 -28.19
C LEU A 127 14.74 -9.43 -28.35
N LEU A 128 13.69 -10.26 -28.32
CA LEU A 128 12.34 -9.85 -28.73
C LEU A 128 11.48 -9.27 -27.61
N LEU A 129 11.79 -9.57 -26.36
CA LEU A 129 10.97 -9.19 -25.22
C LEU A 129 11.63 -8.15 -24.31
N ASP A 130 12.97 -8.10 -24.20
CA ASP A 130 13.62 -7.18 -23.26
C ASP A 130 13.25 -5.71 -23.53
N PRO A 131 12.62 -5.00 -22.56
CA PRO A 131 12.27 -3.59 -22.69
C PRO A 131 13.46 -2.65 -22.92
N ASN A 132 14.69 -3.08 -22.64
CA ASN A 132 15.90 -2.30 -22.91
C ASN A 132 16.23 -2.23 -24.41
N ASN A 133 15.72 -3.17 -25.21
CA ASN A 133 16.03 -3.30 -26.63
C ASN A 133 15.03 -2.54 -27.54
N LYS A 134 14.33 -1.51 -27.04
CA LYS A 134 13.30 -0.77 -27.81
C LYS A 134 13.79 -0.24 -29.16
N ASP A 135 14.97 0.35 -29.18
CA ASP A 135 15.54 0.90 -30.42
C ASP A 135 15.84 -0.23 -31.43
N LEU A 136 16.39 -1.36 -30.93
CA LEU A 136 16.60 -2.57 -31.74
C LEU A 136 15.29 -3.19 -32.21
N HIS A 137 14.20 -3.13 -31.44
CA HIS A 137 12.88 -3.63 -31.86
C HIS A 137 12.35 -2.84 -33.06
N ILE A 138 12.55 -1.52 -33.08
CA ILE A 138 12.15 -0.66 -34.21
C ILE A 138 12.97 -1.04 -35.45
N GLU A 139 14.29 -1.13 -35.32
CA GLU A 139 15.17 -1.51 -36.43
C GLU A 139 14.88 -2.92 -36.95
N LEU A 140 14.66 -3.89 -36.05
CA LEU A 140 14.33 -5.27 -36.38
C LEU A 140 12.99 -5.37 -37.10
N THR A 141 11.98 -4.59 -36.68
CA THR A 141 10.68 -4.53 -37.36
C THR A 141 10.85 -4.02 -38.80
N ASN A 142 11.64 -2.95 -38.99
CA ASN A 142 11.94 -2.42 -40.31
C ASN A 142 12.73 -3.41 -41.18
N TRP A 143 13.65 -4.16 -40.58
CA TRP A 143 14.43 -5.19 -41.26
C TRP A 143 13.54 -6.37 -41.71
N LEU A 144 12.61 -6.81 -40.85
CA LEU A 144 11.63 -7.87 -41.17
C LEU A 144 10.71 -7.45 -42.32
N LEU A 145 10.17 -6.23 -42.29
CA LEU A 145 9.31 -5.68 -43.37
C LEU A 145 10.00 -5.67 -44.74
N LYS A 146 11.32 -5.45 -44.78
CA LYS A 146 12.11 -5.49 -46.02
C LYS A 146 12.34 -6.90 -46.54
N ARG A 147 12.40 -7.90 -45.64
CA ARG A 147 12.76 -9.29 -45.95
C ARG A 147 11.55 -10.14 -46.34
N GLU A 148 10.48 -10.04 -45.56
CA GLU A 148 9.26 -10.84 -45.73
C GLU A 148 8.04 -9.92 -45.55
N ARG A 149 7.25 -9.72 -46.61
CA ARG A 149 6.11 -8.78 -46.62
C ARG A 149 4.97 -9.13 -45.65
N ASN A 150 5.06 -10.21 -44.88
CA ASN A 150 3.93 -10.79 -44.12
C ASN A 150 4.29 -11.37 -42.73
N THR A 151 5.45 -11.04 -42.14
CA THR A 151 5.78 -11.48 -40.78
C THR A 151 5.30 -10.48 -39.72
N ASP A 152 4.29 -10.87 -38.93
CA ASP A 152 3.82 -10.10 -37.80
C ASP A 152 4.80 -10.20 -36.61
N PHE A 153 5.45 -9.08 -36.28
CA PHE A 153 6.36 -8.98 -35.13
C PHE A 153 5.69 -9.40 -33.81
N THR A 154 4.39 -9.14 -33.67
CA THR A 154 3.58 -9.51 -32.51
C THR A 154 3.43 -11.03 -32.36
N LEU A 155 3.33 -11.79 -33.46
CA LEU A 155 3.30 -13.25 -33.45
C LEU A 155 4.65 -13.82 -32.99
N LEU A 156 5.76 -13.22 -33.47
CA LEU A 156 7.10 -13.59 -33.04
C LEU A 156 7.29 -13.33 -31.55
N GLN A 157 6.84 -12.18 -31.03
CA GLN A 157 6.85 -11.90 -29.60
C GLN A 157 6.00 -12.88 -28.79
N LYS A 158 4.83 -13.29 -29.30
CA LYS A 158 3.98 -14.29 -28.64
C LYS A 158 4.71 -15.64 -28.51
N THR A 159 5.30 -16.12 -29.61
CA THR A 159 6.07 -17.38 -29.59
C THR A 159 7.32 -17.29 -28.71
N ALA A 160 8.02 -16.14 -28.69
CA ALA A 160 9.12 -15.89 -27.78
C ALA A 160 8.68 -15.90 -26.30
N LYS A 161 7.50 -15.38 -25.99
CA LYS A 161 6.92 -15.41 -24.65
C LYS A 161 6.59 -16.84 -24.21
N GLU A 162 6.07 -17.68 -25.12
CA GLU A 162 5.85 -19.11 -24.84
C GLU A 162 7.17 -19.84 -24.55
N PHE A 163 8.24 -19.53 -25.27
CA PHE A 163 9.57 -20.05 -24.96
C PHE A 163 10.08 -19.59 -23.60
N LEU A 164 9.90 -18.32 -23.26
CA LEU A 164 10.32 -17.77 -21.97
C LEU A 164 9.61 -18.46 -20.80
N VAL A 165 8.30 -18.70 -20.91
CA VAL A 165 7.53 -19.44 -19.90
C VAL A 165 8.01 -20.89 -19.76
N LYS A 166 8.31 -21.57 -20.88
CA LYS A 166 8.87 -22.93 -20.85
C LYS A 166 10.24 -22.96 -20.15
N LEU A 167 11.11 -21.99 -20.43
CA LEU A 167 12.43 -21.87 -19.81
C LEU A 167 12.33 -21.65 -18.30
N ALA A 168 11.43 -20.76 -17.86
CA ALA A 168 11.21 -20.47 -16.44
C ALA A 168 10.73 -21.69 -15.62
N ASN A 169 10.07 -22.65 -16.27
CA ASN A 169 9.57 -23.88 -15.66
C ASN A 169 10.53 -25.07 -15.80
N SER A 170 11.64 -24.92 -16.52
CA SER A 170 12.64 -25.97 -16.74
C SER A 170 13.82 -25.84 -15.78
N GLU A 171 14.62 -26.89 -15.60
CA GLU A 171 15.91 -26.85 -14.87
C GLU A 171 17.07 -26.63 -15.85
N THR A 172 17.24 -25.39 -16.31
CA THR A 172 18.30 -25.01 -17.26
C THR A 172 19.12 -23.85 -16.69
N PRO A 173 20.32 -23.56 -17.21
CA PRO A 173 21.08 -22.37 -16.81
C PRO A 173 20.33 -21.05 -17.04
N PHE A 174 19.23 -21.05 -17.80
CA PHE A 174 18.43 -19.87 -18.14
C PHE A 174 17.18 -19.71 -17.26
N THR A 175 16.93 -20.58 -16.28
CA THR A 175 15.72 -20.57 -15.45
C THR A 175 15.58 -19.29 -14.63
N ASN A 176 16.63 -18.89 -13.90
CA ASN A 176 16.59 -17.67 -13.07
C ASN A 176 16.50 -16.39 -13.94
N PRO A 177 17.33 -16.23 -15.00
CA PRO A 177 17.18 -15.11 -15.93
C PRO A 177 15.79 -15.03 -16.58
N ALA A 178 15.18 -16.18 -16.91
CA ALA A 178 13.83 -16.23 -17.47
C ALA A 178 12.75 -15.77 -16.49
N LYS A 179 12.85 -16.17 -15.21
CA LYS A 179 11.95 -15.70 -14.15
C LYS A 179 12.07 -14.19 -13.94
N GLU A 180 13.29 -13.66 -13.89
CA GLU A 180 13.52 -12.21 -13.77
C GLU A 180 12.94 -11.42 -14.95
N LEU A 181 13.16 -11.90 -16.19
CA LEU A 181 12.61 -11.25 -17.37
C LEU A 181 11.08 -11.31 -17.39
N LEU A 182 10.46 -12.42 -16.98
CA LEU A 182 9.00 -12.52 -16.86
C LEU A 182 8.42 -11.49 -15.88
N ILE A 183 9.07 -11.28 -14.73
CA ILE A 183 8.65 -10.28 -13.74
C ILE A 183 8.73 -8.88 -14.34
N LYS A 184 9.81 -8.56 -15.07
CA LYS A 184 9.97 -7.26 -15.75
C LYS A 184 8.90 -7.01 -16.83
N LEU A 185 8.38 -8.08 -17.45
CA LEU A 185 7.37 -8.02 -18.50
C LEU A 185 5.93 -7.96 -17.99
N GLN A 186 5.69 -8.19 -16.69
CA GLN A 186 4.36 -8.10 -16.11
C GLN A 186 3.88 -6.64 -16.10
N PRO A 187 2.56 -6.40 -16.29
CA PRO A 187 1.99 -5.09 -16.00
C PRO A 187 2.27 -4.75 -14.53
N LYS A 188 2.54 -3.47 -14.25
CA LYS A 188 3.06 -3.01 -12.95
C LYS A 188 2.25 -3.55 -11.76
N ASP A 189 0.93 -3.63 -11.89
CA ASP A 189 0.04 -4.07 -10.80
C ASP A 189 0.16 -5.58 -10.51
N GLU A 190 0.37 -6.41 -11.54
CA GLU A 190 0.61 -7.85 -11.37
C GLU A 190 2.01 -8.13 -10.82
N ALA A 191 3.02 -7.36 -11.27
CA ALA A 191 4.39 -7.44 -10.77
C ALA A 191 4.48 -7.07 -9.28
N LEU A 192 3.83 -5.98 -8.87
CA LEU A 192 3.78 -5.58 -7.47
C LEU A 192 3.09 -6.64 -6.60
N SER A 193 2.00 -7.24 -7.09
CA SER A 193 1.28 -8.28 -6.37
C SER A 193 2.12 -9.55 -6.21
N SER A 194 2.84 -9.97 -7.25
CA SER A 194 3.70 -11.16 -7.20
C SER A 194 4.90 -10.96 -6.26
N LEU A 195 5.55 -9.80 -6.33
CA LEU A 195 6.66 -9.44 -5.44
C LEU A 195 6.22 -9.33 -3.98
N TRP A 196 5.04 -8.73 -3.74
CA TRP A 196 4.49 -8.64 -2.39
C TRP A 196 4.09 -10.00 -1.82
N ASN A 197 3.53 -10.88 -2.65
CA ASN A 197 3.24 -12.25 -2.24
C ASN A 197 4.53 -13.02 -1.90
N ALA A 198 5.59 -12.90 -2.70
CA ALA A 198 6.89 -13.50 -2.41
C ALA A 198 7.46 -12.99 -1.07
N TRP A 199 7.24 -11.72 -0.74
CA TRP A 199 7.57 -11.20 0.59
C TRP A 199 6.73 -11.87 1.70
N ILE A 200 5.40 -11.94 1.55
CA ILE A 200 4.51 -12.50 2.58
C ILE A 200 4.78 -14.00 2.81
N SER A 201 4.92 -14.79 1.75
CA SER A 201 5.03 -16.25 1.85
C SER A 201 6.46 -16.72 2.12
N GLU A 202 7.46 -16.11 1.48
CA GLU A 202 8.84 -16.58 1.50
C GLU A 202 9.78 -15.68 2.33
N LYS A 203 9.29 -14.52 2.81
CA LYS A 203 10.12 -13.48 3.46
C LYS A 203 11.32 -13.06 2.59
N ASN A 204 11.13 -13.05 1.28
CA ASN A 204 12.18 -12.71 0.32
C ASN A 204 12.50 -11.20 0.35
N GLU A 205 13.64 -10.83 0.94
CA GLU A 205 14.04 -9.43 1.09
C GLU A 205 14.30 -8.72 -0.25
N ALA A 206 14.78 -9.45 -1.26
CA ALA A 206 15.01 -8.88 -2.58
C ALA A 206 13.70 -8.45 -3.24
N ALA A 207 12.65 -9.27 -3.09
CA ALA A 207 11.32 -8.96 -3.58
C ALA A 207 10.71 -7.75 -2.87
N LEU A 208 10.91 -7.62 -1.56
CA LEU A 208 10.46 -6.45 -0.79
C LEU A 208 11.12 -5.16 -1.27
N ILE A 209 12.44 -5.17 -1.49
CA ILE A 209 13.18 -4.00 -1.98
C ILE A 209 12.69 -3.61 -3.38
N GLN A 210 12.55 -4.58 -4.28
CA GLN A 210 12.03 -4.34 -5.63
C GLN A 210 10.61 -3.77 -5.61
N ALA A 211 9.72 -4.32 -4.78
CA ALA A 211 8.36 -3.81 -4.63
C ALA A 211 8.33 -2.36 -4.11
N ALA A 212 9.20 -2.03 -3.15
CA ALA A 212 9.32 -0.67 -2.62
C ALA A 212 9.86 0.32 -3.68
N GLU A 213 10.87 -0.09 -4.47
CA GLU A 213 11.42 0.68 -5.59
C GLU A 213 10.41 0.90 -6.71
N LEU A 214 9.56 -0.09 -6.99
CA LEU A 214 8.46 0.02 -7.96
C LEU A 214 7.30 0.89 -7.45
N GLY A 215 7.32 1.30 -6.19
CA GLY A 215 6.43 2.32 -5.65
C GLY A 215 5.34 1.81 -4.72
N LEU A 216 5.32 0.51 -4.37
CA LEU A 216 4.29 -0.04 -3.48
C LEU A 216 4.42 0.53 -2.06
N THR A 217 3.42 1.30 -1.62
CA THR A 217 3.43 2.03 -0.34
C THR A 217 3.63 1.11 0.87
N ILE A 218 2.91 -0.01 0.92
CA ILE A 218 3.06 -0.98 2.03
C ILE A 218 4.47 -1.59 2.06
N ALA A 219 5.08 -1.85 0.90
CA ALA A 219 6.45 -2.36 0.83
C ALA A 219 7.48 -1.31 1.28
N LYS A 220 7.30 -0.03 0.91
CA LYS A 220 8.14 1.08 1.40
C LYS A 220 8.08 1.17 2.92
N LEU A 221 6.86 1.12 3.49
CA LEU A 221 6.66 1.13 4.94
C LEU A 221 7.33 -0.08 5.59
N THR A 222 7.04 -1.31 5.15
CA THR A 222 7.61 -2.53 5.73
C THR A 222 9.13 -2.57 5.64
N LEU A 223 9.71 -2.18 4.49
CA LEU A 223 11.16 -2.08 4.33
C LEU A 223 11.76 -1.07 5.32
N GLY A 224 11.15 0.11 5.42
CA GLY A 224 11.57 1.14 6.36
C GLY A 224 11.46 0.71 7.81
N LEU A 225 10.37 0.04 8.20
CA LEU A 225 10.17 -0.49 9.55
C LEU A 225 11.23 -1.55 9.90
N ARG A 226 11.55 -2.45 8.97
CA ARG A 226 12.63 -3.45 9.13
C ARG A 226 13.99 -2.79 9.28
N LEU A 227 14.31 -1.79 8.47
CA LEU A 227 15.57 -1.03 8.57
C LEU A 227 15.67 -0.26 9.89
N ALA A 228 14.53 0.18 10.44
CA ALA A 228 14.44 0.76 11.77
C ALA A 228 14.42 -0.29 12.90
N GLN A 229 14.31 -1.58 12.56
CA GLN A 229 14.04 -2.68 13.49
C GLN A 229 12.89 -2.35 14.44
N PHE A 230 11.75 -1.94 13.90
CA PHE A 230 10.47 -2.19 14.58
C PHE A 230 10.19 -3.68 14.44
N ASN A 231 11.04 -4.53 15.03
CA ASN A 231 10.80 -5.96 15.02
C ASN A 231 9.67 -6.24 15.99
N GLU A 232 8.60 -6.79 15.41
CA GLU A 232 7.64 -7.68 16.04
C GLU A 232 8.29 -8.52 17.17
N ASN A 233 7.61 -8.56 18.32
CA ASN A 233 7.85 -9.41 19.50
C ASN A 233 8.84 -8.90 20.57
N GLU A 234 8.44 -7.87 21.33
CA GLU A 234 8.75 -7.78 22.77
C GLU A 234 7.78 -8.67 23.59
N SER A 235 7.76 -9.97 23.30
CA SER A 235 7.16 -10.93 24.23
C SER A 235 8.02 -12.18 24.28
N THR A 236 8.50 -12.48 25.49
CA THR A 236 9.24 -13.66 25.96
C THR A 236 10.75 -13.65 25.78
N GLY A 237 11.44 -13.77 26.93
CA GLY A 237 12.74 -14.40 27.03
C GLY A 237 13.90 -13.45 27.31
N GLN A 238 14.32 -13.41 28.58
CA GLN A 238 15.64 -12.95 29.00
C GLN A 238 16.72 -13.45 28.03
N ASN A 239 17.50 -12.53 27.46
CA ASN A 239 18.89 -12.80 27.17
C ASN A 239 19.69 -11.52 27.33
N VAL A 240 20.57 -11.55 28.34
CA VAL A 240 21.64 -10.60 28.58
C VAL A 240 22.57 -10.66 27.37
N GLY A 241 22.57 -9.61 26.57
CA GLY A 241 23.46 -9.43 25.42
C GLY A 241 23.45 -7.97 25.02
N THR A 242 24.52 -7.28 25.40
CA THR A 242 25.03 -5.96 24.98
C THR A 242 24.20 -5.21 23.91
N PRO A 243 23.83 -3.93 24.13
CA PRO A 243 23.16 -3.14 23.11
C PRO A 243 24.13 -2.92 21.94
N ILE A 244 23.99 -3.71 20.88
CA ILE A 244 24.69 -3.45 19.61
C ILE A 244 24.22 -2.06 19.17
N GLY A 245 25.12 -1.07 19.30
CA GLY A 245 24.88 0.32 18.94
C GLY A 245 24.34 0.39 17.53
N LYS A 246 23.07 0.76 17.41
CA LYS A 246 22.37 0.89 16.12
C LYS A 246 23.10 1.92 15.28
N SER A 247 23.46 1.54 14.04
CA SER A 247 24.10 2.48 13.13
C SER A 247 23.08 3.52 12.69
N ASN A 248 23.41 4.79 12.96
CA ASN A 248 22.69 5.97 12.46
C ASN A 248 22.34 5.88 10.96
N ALA A 249 23.22 5.25 10.16
CA ALA A 249 23.02 5.04 8.74
C ALA A 249 21.77 4.19 8.43
N SER A 250 21.45 3.19 9.26
CA SER A 250 20.26 2.36 9.10
C SER A 250 18.98 3.18 9.35
N LEU A 251 18.98 4.01 10.40
CA LEU A 251 17.85 4.87 10.73
C LEU A 251 17.59 5.95 9.66
N LYS A 252 18.64 6.47 9.02
CA LYS A 252 18.49 7.39 7.88
C LYS A 252 17.82 6.71 6.68
N LYS A 253 18.25 5.49 6.33
CA LYS A 253 17.61 4.71 5.26
C LYS A 253 16.16 4.34 5.60
N ALA A 254 15.90 3.99 6.86
CA ALA A 254 14.55 3.72 7.34
C ALA A 254 13.64 4.95 7.23
N ALA A 255 14.10 6.10 7.72
CA ALA A 255 13.37 7.36 7.65
C ALA A 255 13.05 7.72 6.20
N TYR A 256 13.99 7.54 5.27
CA TYR A 256 13.77 7.79 3.84
C TYR A 256 12.61 6.96 3.28
N TRP A 257 12.61 5.64 3.49
CA TRP A 257 11.54 4.78 2.96
C TRP A 257 10.19 5.04 3.63
N ILE A 258 10.18 5.27 4.93
CA ILE A 258 8.95 5.60 5.68
C ILE A 258 8.42 6.97 5.23
N GLU A 259 9.27 7.96 5.00
CA GLU A 259 8.85 9.28 4.50
C GLU A 259 8.20 9.17 3.11
N LEU A 260 8.73 8.31 2.23
CA LEU A 260 8.09 8.04 0.94
C LEU A 260 6.71 7.40 1.11
N ALA A 261 6.58 6.40 1.99
CA ALA A 261 5.27 5.79 2.28
C ALA A 261 4.28 6.79 2.90
N ALA A 262 4.77 7.66 3.79
CA ALA A 262 3.98 8.70 4.43
C ALA A 262 3.49 9.74 3.41
N LYS A 263 4.33 10.12 2.43
CA LYS A 263 3.94 11.01 1.32
C LYS A 263 2.89 10.40 0.39
N ASP A 264 2.84 9.07 0.29
CA ASP A 264 1.77 8.37 -0.43
C ASP A 264 0.42 8.38 0.34
N GLY A 265 0.39 8.91 1.57
CA GLY A 265 -0.82 9.05 2.38
C GLY A 265 -0.98 7.98 3.48
N ASP A 266 0.03 7.15 3.71
CA ASP A 266 -0.05 6.09 4.73
C ASP A 266 0.06 6.66 6.16
N ARG A 267 -0.97 6.40 6.98
CA ARG A 267 -1.08 6.92 8.34
C ARG A 267 -0.09 6.27 9.32
N ASP A 268 0.21 4.99 9.12
CA ASP A 268 1.12 4.22 9.97
C ASP A 268 2.56 4.65 9.69
N ALA A 269 2.86 4.98 8.43
CA ALA A 269 4.13 5.58 8.03
C ALA A 269 4.36 6.94 8.67
N TRP A 270 3.36 7.84 8.71
CA TRP A 270 3.47 9.10 9.45
C TRP A 270 3.76 8.88 10.93
N PHE A 271 3.09 7.91 11.56
CA PHE A 271 3.34 7.58 12.96
C PHE A 271 4.77 7.04 13.18
N ALA A 272 5.19 6.06 12.38
CA ALA A 272 6.53 5.47 12.46
C ALA A 272 7.64 6.49 12.21
N LEU A 273 7.45 7.43 11.29
CA LEU A 273 8.38 8.52 11.03
C LEU A 273 8.53 9.41 12.26
N GLY A 274 7.41 9.75 12.90
CA GLY A 274 7.38 10.50 14.16
C GLY A 274 8.15 9.79 15.27
N GLU A 275 8.08 8.46 15.34
CA GLU A 275 8.85 7.67 16.30
C GLU A 275 10.35 7.66 15.99
N ILE A 276 10.75 7.60 14.71
CA ILE A 276 12.16 7.69 14.32
C ILE A 276 12.77 9.03 14.73
N TYR A 277 12.07 10.15 14.52
CA TYR A 277 12.53 11.48 14.92
C TYR A 277 12.71 11.64 16.44
N ARG A 278 12.11 10.77 17.26
CA ARG A 278 12.27 10.75 18.72
C ARG A 278 13.34 9.81 19.22
N ARG A 279 13.98 9.02 18.36
CA ARG A 279 15.04 8.09 18.77
C ARG A 279 16.34 8.85 19.02
N PRO A 280 16.95 8.76 20.22
CA PRO A 280 18.22 9.44 20.52
C PRO A 280 19.38 9.02 19.60
N GLN A 281 19.34 7.79 19.06
CA GLN A 281 20.36 7.26 18.15
C GLN A 281 20.26 7.84 16.73
N PHE A 282 19.13 8.45 16.39
CA PHE A 282 18.94 9.12 15.11
C PHE A 282 19.53 10.52 15.19
N SER A 283 20.54 10.81 14.37
CA SER A 283 21.22 12.12 14.37
C SER A 283 20.32 13.23 13.83
N GLY A 284 19.22 12.87 13.17
CA GLY A 284 18.17 13.80 12.79
C GLY A 284 17.11 13.97 13.88
N TYR A 285 17.40 13.61 15.14
CA TYR A 285 16.48 13.78 16.27
C TYR A 285 15.87 15.19 16.25
N ASN A 286 14.55 15.26 16.20
CA ASN A 286 13.82 16.52 16.19
C ASN A 286 12.42 16.33 16.78
N ALA A 287 12.23 16.86 17.98
CA ALA A 287 10.95 16.78 18.68
C ALA A 287 9.81 17.48 17.92
N ALA A 288 10.08 18.61 17.25
CA ALA A 288 9.06 19.37 16.54
C ALA A 288 8.61 18.66 15.27
N GLU A 289 9.54 18.08 14.49
CA GLU A 289 9.18 17.28 13.31
C GLU A 289 8.45 15.98 13.71
N SER A 290 8.83 15.37 14.83
CA SER A 290 8.09 14.25 15.40
C SER A 290 6.64 14.60 15.72
N ASP A 291 6.42 15.73 16.40
CA ASP A 291 5.07 16.18 16.75
C ASP A 291 4.24 16.49 15.49
N ARG A 292 4.84 17.12 14.46
CA ARG A 292 4.19 17.32 13.15
C ARG A 292 3.79 16.00 12.49
N CYS A 293 4.65 14.98 12.56
CA CYS A 293 4.35 13.66 12.02
C CYS A 293 3.19 13.00 12.75
N PHE A 294 3.15 13.08 14.09
CA PHE A 294 2.04 12.54 14.88
C PHE A 294 0.73 13.30 14.64
N ASP A 295 0.77 14.62 14.51
CA ASP A 295 -0.43 15.41 14.21
C ASP A 295 -1.02 15.00 12.86
N ARG A 296 -0.17 14.83 11.83
CA ARG A 296 -0.60 14.35 10.51
C ARG A 296 -1.12 12.92 10.55
N ALA A 297 -0.48 12.02 11.31
CA ALA A 297 -0.99 10.66 11.51
C ALA A 297 -2.36 10.67 12.20
N ALA A 298 -2.57 11.55 13.18
CA ALA A 298 -3.84 11.71 13.88
C ALA A 298 -4.95 12.22 12.93
N ASP A 299 -4.64 13.21 12.09
CA ASP A 299 -5.55 13.75 11.06
C ASP A 299 -5.94 12.67 10.04
N LEU A 300 -5.02 11.76 9.69
CA LEU A 300 -5.28 10.59 8.84
C LEU A 300 -5.95 9.41 9.59
N GLY A 301 -6.29 9.58 10.86
CA GLY A 301 -7.04 8.59 11.62
C GLY A 301 -6.22 7.51 12.31
N HIS A 302 -4.92 7.70 12.55
CA HIS A 302 -4.09 6.73 13.29
C HIS A 302 -4.44 6.73 14.78
N ALA A 303 -4.92 5.61 15.30
CA ALA A 303 -5.48 5.49 16.65
C ALA A 303 -4.54 6.00 17.77
N GLN A 304 -3.30 5.50 17.83
CA GLN A 304 -2.34 5.94 18.86
C GLN A 304 -1.94 7.42 18.70
N ALA A 305 -2.02 7.97 17.48
CA ALA A 305 -1.65 9.35 17.20
C ALA A 305 -2.76 10.29 17.69
N GLN A 306 -4.03 9.92 17.43
CA GLN A 306 -5.19 10.60 17.98
C GLN A 306 -5.17 10.61 19.51
N TYR A 307 -4.83 9.48 20.16
CA TYR A 307 -4.65 9.44 21.60
C TYR A 307 -3.56 10.41 22.07
N ARG A 308 -2.37 10.40 21.43
CA ARG A 308 -1.27 11.30 21.77
C ARG A 308 -1.67 12.77 21.63
N ARG A 309 -2.39 13.12 20.56
CA ARG A 309 -2.89 14.48 20.31
C ARG A 309 -3.89 14.90 21.37
N GLY A 310 -4.91 14.09 21.64
CA GLY A 310 -5.89 14.36 22.69
C GLY A 310 -5.27 14.48 24.09
N ALA A 311 -4.29 13.62 24.41
CA ALA A 311 -3.58 13.68 25.69
C ALA A 311 -2.69 14.92 25.82
N ASN A 312 -2.10 15.40 24.72
CA ASN A 312 -1.33 16.64 24.68
C ASN A 312 -2.24 17.85 24.91
N LEU A 313 -3.37 17.91 24.19
CA LEU A 313 -4.40 18.94 24.37
C LEU A 313 -4.92 18.96 25.82
N TRP A 314 -5.25 17.79 26.38
CA TRP A 314 -5.69 17.70 27.77
C TRP A 314 -4.65 18.21 28.77
N ARG A 315 -3.37 17.88 28.58
CA ARG A 315 -2.29 18.37 29.43
C ARG A 315 -2.09 19.89 29.32
N LYS A 316 -2.30 20.46 28.13
CA LYS A 316 -2.12 21.90 27.86
C LYS A 316 -3.41 22.73 27.99
N ARG A 317 -4.53 22.13 28.38
CA ARG A 317 -5.87 22.76 28.42
C ARG A 317 -5.98 24.07 29.20
N GLU A 318 -5.06 24.34 30.11
CA GLU A 318 -5.01 25.62 30.86
C GLU A 318 -4.37 26.75 30.05
N LYS A 319 -3.53 26.42 29.07
CA LYS A 319 -2.78 27.36 28.21
C LYS A 319 -3.43 27.54 26.84
N VAL A 320 -4.39 26.69 26.49
CA VAL A 320 -5.12 26.75 25.23
C VAL A 320 -6.43 27.50 25.47
N GLU A 321 -6.68 28.54 24.67
CA GLU A 321 -7.95 29.24 24.67
C GLU A 321 -8.98 28.44 23.84
N GLU A 322 -9.75 27.60 24.53
CA GLU A 322 -10.92 26.92 23.99
C GLU A 322 -12.19 27.51 24.61
N LYS A 323 -13.27 27.64 23.81
CA LYS A 323 -14.58 28.09 24.32
C LYS A 323 -15.01 27.21 25.50
N VAL A 324 -14.91 25.89 25.34
CA VAL A 324 -15.23 24.90 26.37
C VAL A 324 -14.01 24.04 26.59
N ARG A 325 -13.44 24.12 27.79
CA ARG A 325 -12.18 23.47 28.15
C ARG A 325 -12.29 21.95 27.97
N GLY A 326 -11.37 21.38 27.19
CA GLY A 326 -11.25 19.93 27.05
C GLY A 326 -12.15 19.32 25.98
N LEU A 327 -12.95 20.13 25.28
CA LEU A 327 -13.81 19.65 24.21
C LEU A 327 -12.97 19.08 23.06
N GLN A 328 -11.94 19.79 22.61
CA GLN A 328 -11.05 19.29 21.55
C GLN A 328 -10.29 18.03 21.97
N ALA A 329 -9.82 17.99 23.22
CA ALA A 329 -9.17 16.80 23.76
C ALA A 329 -10.13 15.61 23.76
N SER A 330 -11.36 15.81 24.23
CA SER A 330 -12.38 14.75 24.29
C SER A 330 -12.67 14.15 22.91
N TYR A 331 -12.70 14.96 21.86
CA TYR A 331 -12.91 14.51 20.48
C TYR A 331 -11.82 13.52 20.03
N TRP A 332 -10.55 13.91 20.14
CA TRP A 332 -9.44 13.06 19.71
C TRP A 332 -9.30 11.79 20.56
N ILE A 333 -9.54 11.90 21.87
CA ILE A 333 -9.52 10.74 22.76
C ILE A 333 -10.70 9.81 22.46
N TRP A 334 -11.88 10.33 22.16
CA TRP A 334 -13.02 9.53 21.76
C TRP A 334 -12.76 8.77 20.45
N GLN A 335 -12.20 9.43 19.44
CA GLN A 335 -11.82 8.77 18.18
C GLN A 335 -10.81 7.62 18.41
N ALA A 336 -9.78 7.85 19.25
CA ALA A 336 -8.83 6.80 19.61
C ALA A 336 -9.49 5.65 20.39
N HIS A 337 -10.44 5.96 21.26
CA HIS A 337 -11.20 4.98 22.01
C HIS A 337 -12.06 4.09 21.11
N GLN A 338 -12.73 4.66 20.09
CA GLN A 338 -13.50 3.90 19.10
C GLN A 338 -12.64 2.91 18.31
N GLN A 339 -11.36 3.23 18.12
CA GLN A 339 -10.38 2.36 17.47
C GLN A 339 -9.69 1.36 18.41
N GLY A 340 -10.11 1.27 19.68
CA GLY A 340 -9.64 0.25 20.62
C GLY A 340 -8.41 0.60 21.46
N VAL A 341 -7.96 1.86 21.48
CA VAL A 341 -6.86 2.28 22.37
C VAL A 341 -7.32 2.21 23.83
N ALA A 342 -6.68 1.37 24.64
CA ALA A 342 -7.11 1.08 26.00
C ALA A 342 -6.97 2.31 26.92
N GLU A 343 -5.84 3.03 26.82
CA GLU A 343 -5.54 4.23 27.59
C GLU A 343 -6.50 5.39 27.26
N ALA A 344 -7.06 5.39 26.05
CA ALA A 344 -8.02 6.40 25.63
C ALA A 344 -9.32 6.30 26.45
N LYS A 345 -9.75 5.09 26.84
CA LYS A 345 -10.95 4.89 27.68
C LYS A 345 -10.79 5.55 29.05
N GLU A 346 -9.65 5.34 29.70
CA GLU A 346 -9.38 5.90 31.03
C GLU A 346 -9.30 7.43 30.96
N LEU A 347 -8.62 7.97 29.94
CA LEU A 347 -8.52 9.41 29.76
C LEU A 347 -9.88 10.03 29.40
N LEU A 348 -10.70 9.35 28.60
CA LEU A 348 -12.04 9.85 28.25
C LEU A 348 -12.90 10.03 29.50
N GLY A 349 -12.88 9.06 30.44
CA GLY A 349 -13.61 9.17 31.71
C GLY A 349 -13.09 10.26 32.67
N LYS A 350 -11.87 10.77 32.46
CA LYS A 350 -11.35 11.95 33.18
C LYS A 350 -11.79 13.27 32.53
N ILE A 351 -12.17 13.24 31.25
CA ILE A 351 -12.55 14.43 30.48
C ILE A 351 -14.08 14.58 30.45
N LEU A 352 -14.80 13.47 30.25
CA LEU A 352 -16.25 13.41 30.14
C LEU A 352 -16.85 12.74 31.36
N GLU A 353 -17.92 13.33 31.87
CA GLU A 353 -18.77 12.73 32.90
C GLU A 353 -19.62 11.62 32.29
N ASN A 354 -19.74 10.50 32.98
CA ASN A 354 -20.61 9.40 32.60
C ASN A 354 -21.89 9.41 33.45
N VAL A 355 -23.04 9.50 32.79
CA VAL A 355 -24.36 9.52 33.43
C VAL A 355 -25.25 8.43 32.80
N SER A 356 -24.83 7.17 32.90
CA SER A 356 -25.51 6.06 32.22
C SER A 356 -26.81 5.58 32.87
N ASN A 357 -27.18 6.06 34.07
CA ASN A 357 -28.39 5.59 34.77
C ASN A 357 -29.43 6.70 35.01
N PRO A 358 -30.33 6.96 34.05
CA PRO A 358 -31.41 7.94 34.19
C PRO A 358 -32.47 7.59 35.25
N LYS A 359 -32.45 6.39 35.84
CA LYS A 359 -33.42 5.99 36.86
C LYS A 359 -33.09 6.52 38.25
N THR A 360 -31.82 6.82 38.50
CA THR A 360 -31.35 7.32 39.79
C THR A 360 -31.36 8.84 39.88
N ASN A 361 -31.70 9.52 38.79
CA ASN A 361 -31.66 10.98 38.72
C ASN A 361 -32.97 11.57 39.28
N ASP A 362 -32.88 12.73 39.91
CA ASP A 362 -34.01 13.42 40.54
C ASP A 362 -35.16 13.73 39.57
N TRP A 363 -34.86 13.75 38.26
CA TRP A 363 -35.82 14.02 37.19
C TRP A 363 -36.59 12.78 36.72
N HIS A 364 -36.31 11.59 37.24
CA HIS A 364 -36.79 10.33 36.67
C HIS A 364 -38.32 10.29 36.51
N ASP A 365 -39.05 10.57 37.58
CA ASP A 365 -40.52 10.55 37.58
C ASP A 365 -41.09 11.60 36.62
N LEU A 366 -40.55 12.82 36.67
CA LEU A 366 -40.99 13.91 35.79
C LEU A 366 -40.68 13.64 34.32
N ALA A 367 -39.57 12.96 34.02
CA ALA A 367 -39.23 12.55 32.66
C ALA A 367 -40.16 11.46 32.13
N ILE A 368 -40.58 10.50 32.97
CA ILE A 368 -41.59 9.51 32.59
C ILE A 368 -42.91 10.20 32.24
N PHE A 369 -43.35 11.16 33.06
CA PHE A 369 -44.56 11.93 32.78
C PHE A 369 -44.42 12.76 31.51
N ALA A 370 -43.26 13.40 31.31
CA ALA A 370 -42.97 14.13 30.08
C ALA A 370 -43.01 13.23 28.84
N GLU A 371 -42.42 12.03 28.88
CA GLU A 371 -42.48 11.07 27.77
C GLU A 371 -43.92 10.60 27.49
N LYS A 372 -44.71 10.30 28.53
CA LYS A 372 -46.14 9.95 28.38
C LYS A 372 -46.92 11.09 27.73
N ALA A 373 -46.70 12.31 28.19
CA ALA A 373 -47.36 13.51 27.69
C ALA A 373 -46.97 13.79 26.22
N LEU A 374 -45.70 13.66 25.87
CA LEU A 374 -45.21 13.82 24.48
C LEU A 374 -45.82 12.77 23.54
N ASN A 375 -45.94 11.51 23.98
CA ASN A 375 -46.53 10.44 23.16
C ASN A 375 -48.03 10.65 22.90
N HIS A 376 -48.76 11.34 23.79
CA HIS A 376 -50.19 11.61 23.69
C HIS A 376 -50.48 13.13 23.60
N HIS A 377 -49.56 13.90 23.00
CA HIS A 377 -49.62 15.36 23.00
C HIS A 377 -50.92 15.91 22.35
N ALA A 378 -51.46 15.22 21.35
CA ALA A 378 -52.73 15.59 20.71
C ALA A 378 -53.94 15.36 21.62
N GLU A 379 -53.94 14.29 22.42
CA GLU A 379 -55.03 13.97 23.37
C GLU A 379 -55.02 14.96 24.54
N HIS A 380 -53.84 15.35 25.00
CA HIS A 380 -53.65 16.31 26.08
C HIS A 380 -53.69 17.78 25.64
N GLN A 381 -53.79 18.05 24.33
CA GLN A 381 -53.76 19.40 23.75
C GLN A 381 -52.58 20.24 24.26
N LEU A 382 -51.37 19.65 24.23
CA LEU A 382 -50.18 20.34 24.73
C LEU A 382 -49.77 21.51 23.83
N ASP A 383 -49.62 22.69 24.45
CA ASP A 383 -49.04 23.86 23.81
C ASP A 383 -47.56 23.63 23.45
N GLU A 384 -47.08 24.32 22.42
CA GLU A 384 -45.70 24.19 21.94
C GLU A 384 -44.66 24.50 23.05
N GLU A 385 -44.93 25.51 23.89
CA GLU A 385 -44.06 25.84 25.03
C GLU A 385 -43.96 24.70 26.07
N TRP A 386 -45.04 23.94 26.25
CA TRP A 386 -45.07 22.78 27.15
C TRP A 386 -44.31 21.61 26.55
N ILE A 387 -44.44 21.40 25.23
CA ILE A 387 -43.66 20.39 24.49
C ILE A 387 -42.16 20.66 24.64
N LEU A 388 -41.71 21.91 24.47
CA LEU A 388 -40.31 22.30 24.68
C LEU A 388 -39.82 21.99 26.10
N LEU A 389 -40.63 22.29 27.11
CA LEU A 389 -40.31 22.01 28.51
C LEU A 389 -40.29 20.51 28.82
N CYS A 390 -41.19 19.71 28.23
CA CYS A 390 -41.16 18.25 28.34
C CYS A 390 -39.84 17.70 27.79
N HIS A 391 -39.38 18.18 26.61
CA HIS A 391 -38.07 17.79 26.07
C HIS A 391 -36.90 18.21 26.97
N ARG A 392 -36.95 19.40 27.59
CA ARG A 392 -35.96 19.82 28.61
C ARG A 392 -35.89 18.86 29.79
N LEU A 393 -37.03 18.41 30.31
CA LEU A 393 -37.10 17.45 31.42
C LEU A 393 -36.53 16.08 31.03
N VAL A 394 -36.86 15.59 29.84
CA VAL A 394 -36.30 14.33 29.33
C VAL A 394 -34.79 14.42 29.20
N ILE A 395 -34.26 15.49 28.59
CA ILE A 395 -32.81 15.70 28.48
C ILE A 395 -32.15 15.85 29.85
N ALA A 396 -32.77 16.62 30.75
CA ALA A 396 -32.25 16.81 32.09
C ALA A 396 -32.13 15.48 32.85
N ASN A 397 -33.08 14.58 32.65
CA ASN A 397 -32.99 13.23 33.19
C ASN A 397 -31.92 12.37 32.50
N GLN A 398 -31.80 12.43 31.17
CA GLN A 398 -30.83 11.62 30.43
C GLN A 398 -29.37 12.01 30.72
N PHE A 399 -29.10 13.27 31.10
CA PHE A 399 -27.76 13.79 31.35
C PHE A 399 -27.53 14.29 32.78
N ASN A 400 -28.45 14.02 33.72
CA ASN A 400 -28.38 14.49 35.11
C ASN A 400 -28.03 15.98 35.23
N LEU A 401 -28.83 16.81 34.56
CA LEU A 401 -28.67 18.26 34.60
C LEU A 401 -29.19 18.80 35.95
N SER A 402 -28.58 19.85 36.47
CA SER A 402 -29.17 20.62 37.57
C SER A 402 -30.41 21.38 37.10
N LYS A 403 -31.25 21.86 38.02
CA LYS A 403 -32.42 22.70 37.67
C LYS A 403 -32.01 23.95 36.90
N ALA A 404 -30.85 24.53 37.22
CA ALA A 404 -30.32 25.69 36.50
C ALA A 404 -29.95 25.32 35.06
N GLU A 405 -29.24 24.21 34.86
CA GLU A 405 -28.85 23.72 33.54
C GLU A 405 -30.08 23.37 32.70
N LEU A 406 -31.06 22.64 33.26
CA LEU A 406 -32.33 22.33 32.61
C LEU A 406 -33.02 23.58 32.05
N LEU A 407 -33.01 24.67 32.82
CA LEU A 407 -33.72 25.90 32.49
C LEU A 407 -32.93 26.86 31.61
N LEU A 408 -31.61 26.80 31.60
CA LEU A 408 -30.74 27.81 30.97
C LEU A 408 -29.97 27.29 29.76
N CYS A 409 -29.75 25.98 29.65
CA CYS A 409 -29.01 25.45 28.51
C CYS A 409 -29.76 25.66 27.19
N ASP A 410 -29.00 25.87 26.12
CA ASP A 410 -29.53 25.84 24.75
C ASP A 410 -29.61 24.39 24.29
N VAL A 411 -30.80 23.81 24.41
CA VAL A 411 -31.07 22.40 24.08
C VAL A 411 -30.76 22.08 22.62
N GLY A 412 -30.97 23.03 21.70
CA GLY A 412 -30.72 22.83 20.27
C GLY A 412 -29.23 22.68 19.94
N GLN A 413 -28.35 23.22 20.77
CA GLN A 413 -26.89 23.22 20.57
C GLN A 413 -26.14 22.31 21.55
N LEU A 414 -26.83 21.54 22.39
CA LEU A 414 -26.22 20.66 23.38
C LEU A 414 -25.33 19.58 22.77
N GLN A 415 -25.74 19.00 21.64
CA GLN A 415 -25.12 17.81 21.07
C GLN A 415 -23.86 18.16 20.27
N HIS A 416 -22.73 17.59 20.69
CA HIS A 416 -21.53 17.40 19.89
C HIS A 416 -21.38 15.90 19.59
N GLU A 417 -20.65 15.54 18.52
CA GLU A 417 -20.62 14.18 17.95
C GLU A 417 -20.66 13.02 18.97
N HIS A 418 -19.85 13.13 20.04
CA HIS A 418 -19.65 12.14 21.07
C HIS A 418 -20.05 12.56 22.50
N CYS A 419 -20.39 13.82 22.72
CA CYS A 419 -20.72 14.34 24.05
C CYS A 419 -21.75 15.48 24.00
N VAL A 420 -22.31 15.79 25.16
CA VAL A 420 -23.14 16.97 25.39
C VAL A 420 -22.30 18.03 26.08
N VAL A 421 -22.39 19.27 25.58
CA VAL A 421 -21.77 20.46 26.17
C VAL A 421 -22.83 21.28 26.87
N VAL A 422 -22.77 21.31 28.20
CA VAL A 422 -23.67 22.12 29.02
C VAL A 422 -22.94 23.40 29.43
N ASP A 423 -23.14 24.49 28.68
CA ASP A 423 -22.52 25.80 28.95
C ASP A 423 -23.57 26.87 29.26
N ILE A 424 -23.74 27.16 30.55
CA ILE A 424 -24.68 28.18 31.05
C ILE A 424 -23.98 29.45 31.55
N ARG A 425 -22.70 29.65 31.19
CA ARG A 425 -21.92 30.81 31.66
C ARG A 425 -22.44 32.16 31.20
N HIS A 426 -23.19 32.18 30.10
CA HIS A 426 -23.82 33.39 29.58
C HIS A 426 -24.77 34.03 30.62
N GLU A 427 -25.41 33.21 31.46
CA GLU A 427 -26.33 33.63 32.53
C GLU A 427 -25.68 33.48 33.91
N LEU A 428 -24.85 32.45 34.11
CA LEU A 428 -24.18 32.15 35.37
C LEU A 428 -22.66 32.01 35.18
N PRO A 429 -21.90 33.12 35.10
CA PRO A 429 -20.47 33.11 34.74
C PRO A 429 -19.55 32.31 35.69
N LYS A 430 -19.99 32.05 36.92
CA LYS A 430 -19.23 31.30 37.93
C LYS A 430 -19.30 29.78 37.73
N ILE A 431 -20.28 29.28 36.98
CA ILE A 431 -20.45 27.85 36.75
C ILE A 431 -19.56 27.41 35.59
N LEU A 432 -18.77 26.35 35.80
CA LEU A 432 -17.94 25.80 34.72
C LEU A 432 -18.80 24.94 33.78
N PRO A 433 -18.55 24.94 32.47
CA PRO A 433 -19.24 24.05 31.55
C PRO A 433 -18.96 22.59 31.89
N ARG A 434 -19.99 21.74 31.72
CA ARG A 434 -19.85 20.30 31.87
C ARG A 434 -19.81 19.62 30.51
N LEU A 435 -18.99 18.59 30.41
CA LEU A 435 -18.91 17.70 29.26
C LEU A 435 -19.42 16.33 29.67
N ILE A 436 -20.50 15.86 29.05
CA ILE A 436 -21.16 14.62 29.45
C ILE A 436 -21.15 13.66 28.26
N GLN A 437 -20.68 12.44 28.45
CA GLN A 437 -20.58 11.46 27.36
C GLN A 437 -21.97 11.01 26.89
N ILE A 438 -22.14 10.82 25.57
CA ILE A 438 -23.33 10.18 25.01
C ILE A 438 -23.06 8.68 24.92
N ASP A 439 -23.56 7.93 25.90
CA ASP A 439 -23.28 6.50 26.06
C ASP A 439 -24.41 5.60 25.56
N THR A 440 -25.66 6.04 25.70
CA THR A 440 -26.82 5.20 25.40
C THR A 440 -27.51 5.63 24.11
N THR A 441 -28.14 4.66 23.44
CA THR A 441 -29.00 4.94 22.29
C THR A 441 -30.20 5.80 22.66
N GLN A 442 -30.70 5.68 23.90
CA GLN A 442 -31.78 6.53 24.41
C GLN A 442 -31.36 7.98 24.55
N GLN A 443 -30.20 8.26 25.16
CA GLN A 443 -29.61 9.62 25.22
C GLN A 443 -29.54 10.25 23.82
N ARG A 444 -29.03 9.51 22.84
CA ARG A 444 -28.92 9.99 21.45
C ARG A 444 -30.30 10.25 20.82
N ARG A 445 -31.29 9.37 21.04
CA ARG A 445 -32.67 9.56 20.56
C ARG A 445 -33.33 10.79 21.19
N SER A 446 -33.19 10.98 22.50
CA SER A 446 -33.75 12.14 23.21
C SER A 446 -33.16 13.45 22.71
N LEU A 447 -31.84 13.50 22.46
CA LEU A 447 -31.19 14.68 21.85
C LEU A 447 -31.71 14.96 20.45
N LEU A 448 -31.81 13.94 19.59
CA LEU A 448 -32.33 14.11 18.22
C LEU A 448 -33.79 14.60 18.21
N ALA A 449 -34.63 14.03 19.08
CA ALA A 449 -36.02 14.42 19.20
C ALA A 449 -36.14 15.89 19.65
N ALA A 450 -35.42 16.27 20.71
CA ALA A 450 -35.42 17.64 21.18
C ALA A 450 -34.85 18.60 20.12
N GLY A 451 -33.69 18.28 19.52
CA GLY A 451 -33.08 19.12 18.49
C GLY A 451 -34.02 19.41 17.32
N LYS A 452 -34.82 18.42 16.88
CA LYS A 452 -35.83 18.61 15.84
C LYS A 452 -36.93 19.60 16.25
N VAL A 453 -37.43 19.50 17.48
CA VAL A 453 -38.49 20.38 17.98
C VAL A 453 -37.96 21.81 18.15
N PHE A 454 -36.79 21.95 18.79
CA PHE A 454 -36.17 23.25 19.05
C PHE A 454 -35.72 23.98 17.77
N ALA A 455 -35.32 23.26 16.73
CA ALA A 455 -35.01 23.85 15.43
C ALA A 455 -36.26 24.29 14.65
N GLY A 456 -37.42 23.68 14.93
CA GLY A 456 -38.70 24.00 14.29
C GLY A 456 -39.49 25.11 14.98
N SER A 457 -39.20 25.38 16.25
CA SER A 457 -39.88 26.40 17.06
C SER A 457 -39.30 27.80 16.84
N GLU A 458 -40.15 28.84 16.92
CA GLU A 458 -39.68 30.23 16.93
C GLU A 458 -38.82 30.52 18.17
N SER A 459 -37.69 31.22 18.00
CA SER A 459 -36.72 31.48 19.08
C SER A 459 -37.31 32.23 20.29
N ASP A 460 -38.40 32.96 20.11
CA ASP A 460 -39.05 33.75 21.16
C ASP A 460 -39.98 32.92 22.07
N LEU A 461 -40.40 31.72 21.64
CA LEU A 461 -41.32 30.86 22.40
C LEU A 461 -40.71 30.36 23.72
N GLU A 462 -39.40 30.16 23.76
CA GLU A 462 -38.71 29.77 25.00
C GLU A 462 -38.78 30.85 26.08
N GLY A 463 -38.82 32.12 25.68
CA GLY A 463 -38.84 33.24 26.61
C GLY A 463 -37.65 33.32 27.57
N ASN A 464 -37.71 34.26 28.50
CA ASN A 464 -36.67 34.48 29.50
C ASN A 464 -36.71 33.43 30.63
N LEU A 465 -35.69 33.42 31.49
CA LEU A 465 -35.59 32.49 32.62
C LEU A 465 -36.83 32.51 33.54
N ARG A 466 -37.45 33.68 33.76
CA ARG A 466 -38.64 33.80 34.62
C ARG A 466 -39.83 33.06 34.00
N GLN A 467 -40.04 33.22 32.69
CA GLN A 467 -41.09 32.50 31.95
C GLN A 467 -40.82 30.99 31.99
N ARG A 468 -39.58 30.55 31.72
CA ARG A 468 -39.20 29.13 31.80
C ARG A 468 -39.44 28.52 33.19
N ARG A 469 -39.14 29.25 34.27
CA ARG A 469 -39.43 28.83 35.65
C ARG A 469 -40.92 28.69 35.91
N TYR A 470 -41.71 29.69 35.51
CA TYR A 470 -43.16 29.66 35.68
C TYR A 470 -43.78 28.46 34.95
N ARG A 471 -43.36 28.20 33.71
CA ARG A 471 -43.79 27.01 32.95
C ARG A 471 -43.37 25.72 33.64
N PHE A 472 -42.13 25.64 34.12
CA PHE A 472 -41.64 24.48 34.87
C PHE A 472 -42.57 24.16 36.06
N ASP A 473 -42.92 25.15 36.86
CA ASP A 473 -43.80 24.93 38.02
C ASP A 473 -45.21 24.48 37.59
N ARG A 474 -45.78 25.09 36.53
CA ARG A 474 -47.10 24.72 35.98
C ARG A 474 -47.16 23.31 35.39
N VAL A 475 -46.18 22.94 34.55
CA VAL A 475 -46.13 21.62 33.92
C VAL A 475 -45.91 20.53 34.95
N THR A 476 -45.03 20.75 35.92
CA THR A 476 -44.76 19.76 36.97
C THR A 476 -45.95 19.58 37.92
N GLU A 477 -46.70 20.64 38.21
CA GLU A 477 -47.97 20.55 38.93
C GLU A 477 -49.02 19.78 38.12
N TRP A 478 -49.15 20.08 36.83
CA TRP A 478 -50.06 19.37 35.92
C TRP A 478 -49.75 17.87 35.87
N PHE A 479 -48.47 17.48 35.70
CA PHE A 479 -48.07 16.07 35.72
C PHE A 479 -48.52 15.35 36.98
N LYS A 480 -48.39 15.97 38.16
CA LYS A 480 -48.84 15.37 39.42
C LYS A 480 -50.34 15.14 39.46
N THR A 481 -51.12 16.03 38.83
CA THR A 481 -52.59 15.89 38.77
C THR A 481 -53.06 14.88 37.71
N THR A 482 -52.37 14.80 36.57
CA THR A 482 -52.79 13.99 35.42
C THR A 482 -52.25 12.57 35.46
N PHE A 483 -51.05 12.39 35.99
CA PHE A 483 -50.37 11.11 36.11
C PHE A 483 -50.08 10.82 37.59
N PRO A 484 -51.12 10.60 38.43
CA PRO A 484 -50.89 10.23 39.82
C PRO A 484 -50.03 8.95 39.86
N GLN A 485 -48.99 8.96 40.69
CA GLN A 485 -48.24 7.73 40.98
C GLN A 485 -49.24 6.72 41.56
N ASP A 486 -49.31 5.52 40.99
CA ASP A 486 -49.95 4.39 41.65
C ASP A 486 -49.24 4.22 43.01
N GLN A 487 -49.87 4.70 44.08
CA GLN A 487 -49.48 4.40 45.46
C GLN A 487 -49.86 2.94 45.73
N ALA A 488 -49.14 2.01 45.14
CA ALA A 488 -49.25 0.58 45.42
C ALA A 488 -47.87 -0.06 45.31
N VAL A 489 -47.10 0.03 46.40
CA VAL A 489 -46.61 -1.09 47.22
C VAL A 489 -45.59 -0.50 48.18
N ALA A 490 -45.98 -0.42 49.46
CA ALA A 490 -45.08 -0.24 50.60
C ALA A 490 -44.45 -1.58 51.00
#